data_AF-A0A2V5PBU9-F1
#
_entry.id   AF-A0A2V5PBU9-F1
#
_cell.length_a   1.000
_cell.length_b   1.000
_cell.length_c   1.000
_cell.angle_alpha   90.00
_cell.angle_beta   90.00
_cell.angle_gamma   90.00
#
_symmetry.space_group_name_H-M   'P 1'
#
loop_
_entity.id
_entity.type
_entity.pdbx_description
1 polymer ?
#
loop_
_entity_poly.entity_id
_entity_poly.type
_entity_poly.pdbx_seq_one_letter_code
_entity_poly.pdbx_strand_id
1 'polypeptide(L)'
;MTKIMRVVRPSFRLFLTSGATLALVCSTTIRAQEATMATIKGEDEYTISGSTECGREATSTIKPGERFLARELSYGKKDWAVYLRSGVSGTIPRNRIRVLQDEPLTKLNFAGCKEKWRKLQSKRIKDDTAAQAGYHGVANYYKTLVQISDGDVKAFAQFNSLTPFMDGAAGEGHSEDKWVLLHVAGDDTFAKLLAGQSSKVREEYATHFAEGDTYPISNPKPYIKLHFPKTYAILYGK
;
A
#
# COMPACT_ATOMS: atom_id res chain seq x y z
N MET A 1 -88.53 5.45 19.07
CA MET A 1 -87.90 4.49 20.02
C MET A 1 -86.84 3.68 19.29
N THR A 2 -85.55 4.05 19.36
CA THR A 2 -84.42 3.14 19.09
C THR A 2 -83.15 3.68 19.76
N LYS A 3 -82.33 2.75 20.24
CA LYS A 3 -81.23 2.81 21.20
C LYS A 3 -80.00 3.64 20.78
N ILE A 4 -79.37 4.22 21.80
CA ILE A 4 -77.97 4.68 21.85
C ILE A 4 -77.03 3.47 21.76
N MET A 5 -75.88 3.60 21.08
CA MET A 5 -74.61 3.02 21.57
C MET A 5 -73.37 3.73 20.97
N ARG A 6 -72.38 3.88 21.85
CA ARG A 6 -71.16 4.69 21.79
C ARG A 6 -70.18 4.28 20.68
N VAL A 7 -69.57 5.29 20.05
CA VAL A 7 -68.30 5.15 19.33
C VAL A 7 -67.15 5.29 20.33
N VAL A 8 -66.36 4.23 20.49
CA VAL A 8 -65.12 4.20 21.27
C VAL A 8 -63.94 4.16 20.30
N ARG A 9 -62.97 5.06 20.49
CA ARG A 9 -61.69 5.11 19.76
C ARG A 9 -60.88 3.81 19.93
N PRO A 10 -59.99 3.53 18.96
CA PRO A 10 -58.66 3.05 19.33
C PRO A 10 -57.54 3.93 18.76
N SER A 11 -56.76 4.45 19.70
CA SER A 11 -55.31 4.65 19.72
C SER A 11 -54.53 4.38 18.43
N PHE A 12 -54.01 5.46 17.83
CA PHE A 12 -52.85 5.42 16.94
C PHE A 12 -51.62 4.95 17.74
N ARG A 13 -51.13 3.75 17.48
CA ARG A 13 -49.76 3.34 17.84
C ARG A 13 -48.85 3.62 16.65
N LEU A 14 -47.93 4.58 16.82
CA LEU A 14 -46.73 4.70 16.00
C LEU A 14 -45.94 3.39 16.11
N PHE A 15 -45.72 2.71 14.98
CA PHE A 15 -44.60 1.78 14.84
C PHE A 15 -43.45 2.51 14.16
N LEU A 16 -42.51 3.00 14.98
CA LEU A 16 -41.15 3.29 14.57
C LEU A 16 -40.42 1.94 14.53
N THR A 17 -40.19 1.38 13.33
CA THR A 17 -39.32 0.22 13.18
C THR A 17 -38.23 0.50 12.16
N SER A 18 -37.03 0.68 12.71
CA SER A 18 -35.75 0.15 12.21
C SER A 18 -35.15 0.75 10.93
N GLY A 19 -34.49 1.90 11.07
CA GLY A 19 -33.45 2.38 10.15
C GLY A 19 -32.04 1.92 10.56
N ALA A 20 -31.81 0.63 10.78
CA ALA A 20 -30.52 0.11 11.25
C ALA A 20 -29.89 -1.01 10.40
N THR A 21 -30.48 -1.40 9.27
CA THR A 21 -30.00 -2.56 8.49
C THR A 21 -29.25 -2.21 7.20
N LEU A 22 -29.09 -0.93 6.85
CA LEU A 22 -28.40 -0.54 5.61
C LEU A 22 -26.93 -0.13 5.79
N ALA A 23 -26.45 0.05 7.02
CA ALA A 23 -25.05 0.42 7.28
C ALA A 23 -24.08 -0.78 7.33
N LEU A 24 -24.58 -2.00 7.59
CA LEU A 24 -23.71 -3.16 7.81
C LEU A 24 -23.25 -3.85 6.51
N VAL A 25 -23.99 -3.67 5.41
CA VAL A 25 -23.71 -4.37 4.14
C VAL A 25 -22.66 -3.62 3.30
N CYS A 26 -22.48 -2.30 3.51
CA CYS A 26 -21.42 -1.53 2.84
C CYS A 26 -20.02 -1.75 3.44
N SER A 27 -19.91 -2.17 4.71
CA SER A 27 -18.61 -2.37 5.35
C SER A 27 -17.90 -3.66 4.93
N THR A 28 -18.66 -4.69 4.53
CA THR A 28 -18.08 -5.98 4.10
C THR A 28 -17.51 -5.92 2.69
N THR A 29 -18.07 -5.08 1.82
CA THR A 29 -17.69 -4.99 0.39
C THR A 29 -16.38 -4.22 0.19
N ILE A 30 -16.03 -3.31 1.10
CA ILE A 30 -14.79 -2.50 1.03
C ILE A 30 -13.59 -3.27 1.63
N ARG A 31 -13.82 -4.17 2.60
CA ARG A 31 -12.75 -4.96 3.23
C ARG A 31 -12.07 -5.95 2.28
N ALA A 32 -12.72 -6.36 1.19
CA ALA A 32 -12.27 -7.43 0.30
C ALA A 32 -10.99 -7.13 -0.50
N GLN A 33 -10.30 -6.00 -0.23
CA GLN A 33 -9.04 -5.63 -0.89
C GLN A 33 -8.04 -4.94 0.04
N GLU A 34 -8.35 -4.81 1.35
CA GLU A 34 -7.40 -4.26 2.31
C GLU A 34 -6.35 -5.29 2.70
N ALA A 35 -5.09 -4.88 2.74
CA ALA A 35 -4.05 -5.71 3.32
C ALA A 35 -4.31 -5.92 4.82
N THR A 36 -4.16 -7.15 5.29
CA THR A 36 -4.32 -7.53 6.69
C THR A 36 -3.14 -8.37 7.16
N MET A 37 -2.89 -8.39 8.47
CA MET A 37 -2.00 -9.39 9.04
C MET A 37 -2.63 -10.78 9.02
N ALA A 38 -1.80 -11.80 8.82
CA ALA A 38 -2.21 -13.18 8.79
C ALA A 38 -1.07 -14.15 9.17
N THR A 39 -1.45 -15.39 9.47
CA THR A 39 -0.55 -16.56 9.52
C THR A 39 -1.08 -17.67 8.62
N ILE A 40 -0.29 -18.72 8.43
CA ILE A 40 -0.83 -19.98 7.91
C ILE A 40 -1.68 -20.68 8.98
N LYS A 41 -2.66 -21.48 8.54
CA LYS A 41 -3.48 -22.38 9.36
C LYS A 41 -2.79 -23.73 9.52
N GLY A 42 -2.95 -24.33 10.70
CA GLY A 42 -2.42 -25.65 11.03
C GLY A 42 -0.97 -25.58 11.54
N GLU A 43 -0.38 -26.76 11.70
CA GLU A 43 0.98 -26.96 12.22
C GLU A 43 2.00 -27.26 11.11
N ASP A 44 1.55 -27.38 9.86
CA ASP A 44 2.44 -27.63 8.72
C ASP A 44 3.04 -26.32 8.19
N GLU A 45 4.30 -26.37 7.79
CA GLU A 45 4.94 -25.31 7.01
C GLU A 45 4.30 -25.18 5.62
N TYR A 46 4.47 -24.02 4.97
CA TYR A 46 4.02 -23.80 3.60
C TYR A 46 5.11 -23.13 2.77
N THR A 47 5.54 -23.79 1.70
CA THR A 47 6.49 -23.18 0.75
C THR A 47 5.73 -22.39 -0.31
N ILE A 48 5.99 -21.09 -0.35
CA ILE A 48 5.53 -20.22 -1.43
C ILE A 48 6.59 -20.13 -2.52
N SER A 49 6.12 -20.05 -3.77
CA SER A 49 6.90 -19.60 -4.92
C SER A 49 6.33 -18.27 -5.38
N GLY A 50 7.19 -17.32 -5.68
CA GLY A 50 6.80 -16.02 -6.18
C GLY A 50 8.01 -15.17 -6.50
N SER A 51 8.01 -13.92 -6.06
CA SER A 51 9.08 -12.98 -6.36
C SER A 51 9.37 -12.08 -5.18
N THR A 52 10.58 -11.54 -5.13
CA THR A 52 10.82 -10.36 -4.31
C THR A 52 10.00 -9.19 -4.84
N GLU A 53 9.75 -8.17 -4.00
CA GLU A 53 9.04 -6.93 -4.38
C GLU A 53 9.55 -6.27 -5.68
N CYS A 54 10.76 -6.62 -6.11
CA CYS A 54 11.47 -5.99 -7.22
C CYS A 54 11.62 -6.92 -8.43
N GLY A 55 10.92 -8.07 -8.41
CA GLY A 55 10.74 -8.98 -9.54
C GLY A 55 11.78 -10.09 -9.69
N ARG A 56 12.57 -10.41 -8.65
CA ARG A 56 13.44 -11.60 -8.68
C ARG A 56 12.64 -12.80 -8.22
N GLU A 57 12.57 -13.86 -9.03
CA GLU A 57 11.98 -15.13 -8.60
C GLU A 57 12.59 -15.62 -7.29
N ALA A 58 11.74 -16.06 -6.38
CA ALA A 58 12.14 -16.50 -5.06
C ALA A 58 11.17 -17.54 -4.52
N THR A 59 11.68 -18.40 -3.65
CA THR A 59 10.88 -19.31 -2.83
C THR A 59 11.12 -18.98 -1.36
N SER A 60 10.12 -19.22 -0.53
CA SER A 60 10.23 -19.04 0.92
C SER A 60 9.32 -20.03 1.64
N THR A 61 9.81 -20.57 2.76
CA THR A 61 9.03 -21.45 3.63
C THR A 61 8.49 -20.65 4.79
N ILE A 62 7.16 -20.62 4.90
CA ILE A 62 6.43 -19.94 5.97
C ILE A 62 6.20 -20.96 7.08
N LYS A 63 6.61 -20.59 8.30
CA LYS A 63 6.43 -21.45 9.48
C LYS A 63 5.06 -21.24 10.14
N PRO A 64 4.53 -22.22 10.88
CA PRO A 64 3.35 -22.03 11.72
C PRO A 64 3.55 -20.83 12.67
N GLY A 65 2.53 -19.97 12.72
CA GLY A 65 2.58 -18.74 13.54
C GLY A 65 3.43 -17.60 12.98
N GLU A 66 4.14 -17.81 11.86
CA GLU A 66 4.82 -16.73 11.16
C GLU A 66 3.81 -15.73 10.59
N ARG A 67 4.10 -14.44 10.81
CA ARG A 67 3.23 -13.33 10.47
C ARG A 67 3.60 -12.73 9.13
N PHE A 68 2.61 -12.57 8.27
CA PHE A 68 2.75 -11.94 6.96
C PHE A 68 1.56 -11.04 6.64
N LEU A 69 1.72 -10.19 5.63
CA LEU A 69 0.60 -9.45 5.06
C LEU A 69 -0.12 -10.35 4.07
N ALA A 70 -1.44 -10.32 4.09
CA ALA A 70 -2.27 -10.99 3.13
C ALA A 70 -3.30 -10.00 2.56
N ARG A 71 -3.56 -10.10 1.26
CA ARG A 71 -4.54 -9.28 0.54
C ARG A 71 -5.33 -10.15 -0.41
N GLU A 72 -6.64 -10.03 -0.37
CA GLU A 72 -7.51 -10.68 -1.35
C GLU A 72 -7.31 -10.02 -2.73
N LEU A 73 -6.96 -10.83 -3.74
CA LEU A 73 -6.66 -10.34 -5.09
C LEU A 73 -7.90 -9.79 -5.81
N SER A 74 -9.02 -10.47 -5.61
CA SER A 74 -10.36 -10.05 -6.02
C SER A 74 -11.37 -10.89 -5.25
N TYR A 75 -12.58 -10.34 -5.09
CA TYR A 75 -13.64 -10.97 -4.30
C TYR A 75 -13.89 -12.42 -4.75
N GLY A 76 -13.76 -13.36 -3.80
CA GLY A 76 -14.05 -14.77 -4.03
C GLY A 76 -12.94 -15.54 -4.75
N LYS A 77 -11.76 -14.95 -4.97
CA LYS A 77 -10.59 -15.70 -5.43
C LYS A 77 -10.17 -16.73 -4.38
N LYS A 78 -9.80 -17.91 -4.88
CA LYS A 78 -9.31 -19.02 -4.05
C LYS A 78 -7.97 -18.70 -3.42
N ASP A 79 -7.18 -17.83 -4.04
CA ASP A 79 -5.84 -17.47 -3.60
C ASP A 79 -5.75 -15.99 -3.24
N TRP A 80 -4.97 -15.70 -2.20
CA TRP A 80 -4.68 -14.35 -1.74
C TRP A 80 -3.21 -14.03 -2.02
N ALA A 81 -2.91 -12.77 -2.31
CA ALA A 81 -1.55 -12.28 -2.35
C ALA A 81 -1.00 -12.24 -0.92
N VAL A 82 0.26 -12.65 -0.76
CA VAL A 82 0.96 -12.68 0.52
C VAL A 82 2.31 -12.00 0.37
N TYR A 83 2.69 -11.21 1.38
CA TYR A 83 3.95 -10.47 1.43
C TYR A 83 4.64 -10.76 2.77
N LEU A 84 5.81 -11.38 2.68
CA LEU A 84 6.60 -11.80 3.84
C LEU A 84 7.55 -10.70 4.29
N ARG A 85 7.97 -10.73 5.56
CA ARG A 85 9.02 -9.84 6.08
C ARG A 85 10.36 -10.01 5.36
N SER A 86 10.61 -11.18 4.79
CA SER A 86 11.78 -11.44 3.95
C SER A 86 11.78 -10.62 2.65
N GLY A 87 10.65 -9.99 2.29
CA GLY A 87 10.46 -9.27 1.03
C GLY A 87 10.06 -10.20 -0.13
N VAL A 88 9.81 -11.48 0.15
CA VAL A 88 9.21 -12.42 -0.82
C VAL A 88 7.70 -12.25 -0.79
N SER A 89 7.11 -12.14 -1.97
CA SER A 89 5.68 -12.10 -2.20
C SER A 89 5.26 -13.27 -3.08
N GLY A 90 4.00 -13.69 -2.98
CA GLY A 90 3.44 -14.78 -3.76
C GLY A 90 1.96 -14.95 -3.50
N THR A 91 1.41 -16.11 -3.86
CA THR A 91 0.00 -16.42 -3.59
C THR A 91 -0.15 -17.65 -2.70
N ILE A 92 -1.14 -17.62 -1.81
CA ILE A 92 -1.50 -18.74 -0.95
C ILE A 92 -3.01 -18.97 -1.04
N PRO A 93 -3.48 -20.23 -1.10
CA PRO A 93 -4.89 -20.55 -1.01
C PRO A 93 -5.52 -19.97 0.28
N ARG A 94 -6.63 -19.25 0.15
CA ARG A 94 -7.38 -18.62 1.26
C ARG A 94 -7.69 -19.61 2.39
N ASN A 95 -7.98 -20.86 2.06
CA ASN A 95 -8.28 -21.89 3.06
C ASN A 95 -7.07 -22.23 3.95
N ARG A 96 -5.84 -21.89 3.55
CA ARG A 96 -4.60 -22.00 4.32
C ARG A 96 -4.27 -20.75 5.15
N ILE A 97 -5.01 -19.66 5.00
CA ILE A 97 -4.73 -18.39 5.69
C ILE A 97 -5.64 -18.21 6.90
N ARG A 98 -5.06 -17.83 8.04
CA ARG A 98 -5.74 -17.32 9.24
C ARG A 98 -5.47 -15.83 9.34
N VAL A 99 -6.51 -15.01 9.14
CA VAL A 99 -6.43 -13.56 9.34
C VAL A 99 -6.31 -13.24 10.83
N LEU A 100 -5.41 -12.32 11.15
CA LEU A 100 -5.24 -11.77 12.49
C LEU A 100 -5.92 -10.40 12.49
N GLN A 101 -7.17 -10.37 12.92
CA GLN A 101 -7.93 -9.12 13.04
C GLN A 101 -7.22 -8.19 14.02
N ASP A 102 -7.21 -6.89 13.69
CA ASP A 102 -6.67 -5.81 14.52
C ASP A 102 -5.14 -5.84 14.78
N GLU A 103 -4.40 -6.83 14.26
CA GLU A 103 -2.94 -6.77 14.27
C GLU A 103 -2.45 -5.72 13.25
N PRO A 104 -1.57 -4.79 13.66
CA PRO A 104 -1.04 -3.77 12.77
C PRO A 104 -0.18 -4.39 11.67
N LEU A 105 -0.28 -3.84 10.46
CA LEU A 105 0.49 -4.29 9.30
C LEU A 105 1.99 -4.27 9.59
N THR A 106 2.70 -5.35 9.23
CA THR A 106 4.17 -5.37 9.28
C THR A 106 4.76 -4.48 8.20
N LYS A 107 5.95 -3.94 8.46
CA LYS A 107 6.69 -3.16 7.46
C LYS A 107 7.07 -4.06 6.28
N LEU A 108 6.83 -3.56 5.07
CA LEU A 108 7.28 -4.16 3.82
C LEU A 108 8.80 -4.07 3.68
N ASN A 109 9.39 -5.01 2.95
CA ASN A 109 10.84 -5.09 2.77
C ASN A 109 11.23 -4.95 1.29
N PHE A 110 11.74 -3.76 0.95
CA PHE A 110 12.18 -3.40 -0.39
C PHE A 110 13.71 -3.42 -0.56
N ALA A 111 14.45 -4.09 0.32
CA ALA A 111 15.93 -4.12 0.25
C ALA A 111 16.44 -4.61 -1.11
N GLY A 112 15.75 -5.58 -1.72
CA GLY A 112 16.06 -6.10 -3.05
C GLY A 112 15.98 -5.05 -4.17
N CYS A 113 15.24 -3.95 -3.97
CA CYS A 113 15.04 -2.92 -5.00
C CYS A 113 16.28 -2.05 -5.09
N LYS A 114 16.88 -1.69 -3.95
CA LYS A 114 18.16 -0.98 -3.93
C LYS A 114 19.26 -1.78 -4.62
N GLU A 115 19.31 -3.10 -4.40
CA GLU A 115 20.24 -3.98 -5.12
C GLU A 115 19.97 -4.00 -6.63
N LYS A 116 18.69 -4.07 -7.03
CA LYS A 116 18.29 -4.03 -8.44
C LYS A 116 18.73 -2.70 -9.07
N TRP A 117 18.41 -1.56 -8.48
CA TRP A 117 18.83 -0.25 -8.98
C TRP A 117 20.35 -0.13 -9.12
N ARG A 118 21.13 -0.62 -8.14
CA ARG A 118 22.60 -0.67 -8.22
C ARG A 118 23.12 -1.52 -9.38
N LYS A 119 22.42 -2.59 -9.75
CA LYS A 119 22.75 -3.41 -10.94
C LYS A 119 22.30 -2.76 -12.25
N LEU A 120 21.20 -2.00 -12.24
CA LEU A 120 20.65 -1.37 -13.44
C LEU A 120 21.39 -0.08 -13.80
N GLN A 121 21.87 0.68 -12.81
CA GLN A 121 22.64 1.91 -13.08
C GLN A 121 23.93 1.66 -13.88
N SER A 122 24.51 0.44 -13.82
CA SER A 122 25.71 0.08 -14.59
C SER A 122 25.39 -0.42 -16.00
N LYS A 123 24.14 -0.79 -16.29
CA LYS A 123 23.72 -1.41 -17.55
C LYS A 123 23.05 -0.44 -18.55
N ARG A 124 22.76 0.80 -18.14
CA ARG A 124 22.03 1.82 -18.95
C ARG A 124 20.75 1.26 -19.61
N ILE A 125 20.01 0.43 -18.87
CA ILE A 125 18.74 -0.12 -19.34
C ILE A 125 17.73 1.02 -19.53
N LYS A 126 16.99 0.94 -20.63
CA LYS A 126 15.92 1.88 -20.99
C LYS A 126 14.59 1.14 -21.01
N ASP A 127 14.06 0.87 -19.83
CA ASP A 127 12.59 0.72 -19.73
C ASP A 127 11.93 2.09 -19.95
N ASP A 128 10.61 2.11 -20.03
CA ASP A 128 9.85 3.31 -20.36
C ASP A 128 10.16 4.45 -19.38
N THR A 129 10.21 4.17 -18.07
CA THR A 129 10.55 5.16 -17.04
C THR A 129 11.95 5.74 -17.25
N ALA A 130 12.97 4.89 -17.41
CA ALA A 130 14.35 5.34 -17.60
C ALA A 130 14.56 6.04 -18.95
N ALA A 131 13.85 5.61 -20.00
CA ALA A 131 13.87 6.26 -21.31
C ALA A 131 13.27 7.67 -21.23
N GLN A 132 12.09 7.81 -20.64
CA GLN A 132 11.39 9.09 -20.46
C GLN A 132 12.18 10.04 -19.58
N ALA A 133 12.71 9.56 -18.44
CA ALA A 133 13.64 10.32 -17.62
C ALA A 133 14.84 10.86 -18.43
N GLY A 134 15.40 10.02 -19.31
CA GLY A 134 16.50 10.39 -20.21
C GLY A 134 16.14 11.51 -21.17
N TYR A 135 14.96 11.46 -21.81
CA TYR A 135 14.47 12.54 -22.69
C TYR A 135 14.31 13.88 -21.95
N HIS A 136 14.06 13.83 -20.64
CA HIS A 136 13.89 15.00 -19.78
C HIS A 136 15.14 15.32 -18.93
N GLY A 137 16.33 14.91 -19.39
CA GLY A 137 17.62 15.38 -18.83
C GLY A 137 18.17 14.54 -17.68
N VAL A 138 17.57 13.38 -17.36
CA VAL A 138 18.05 12.45 -16.34
C VAL A 138 18.65 11.22 -17.02
N ALA A 139 19.92 11.35 -17.41
CA ALA A 139 20.62 10.34 -18.22
C ALA A 139 20.74 8.95 -17.55
N ASN A 140 20.65 8.87 -16.22
CA ASN A 140 20.69 7.61 -15.49
C ASN A 140 19.68 7.63 -14.33
N TYR A 141 18.45 7.23 -14.65
CA TYR A 141 17.34 7.17 -13.71
C TYR A 141 17.66 6.29 -12.49
N TYR A 142 18.18 5.09 -12.71
CA TYR A 142 18.51 4.16 -11.62
C TYR A 142 19.63 4.66 -10.70
N LYS A 143 20.63 5.36 -11.23
CA LYS A 143 21.63 6.03 -10.39
C LYS A 143 20.98 7.08 -9.50
N THR A 144 20.03 7.84 -10.05
CA THR A 144 19.29 8.86 -9.31
C THR A 144 18.53 8.22 -8.14
N LEU A 145 17.83 7.10 -8.34
CA LEU A 145 17.16 6.36 -7.26
C LEU A 145 18.12 5.90 -6.16
N VAL A 146 19.29 5.37 -6.53
CA VAL A 146 20.32 4.96 -5.55
C VAL A 146 20.78 6.17 -4.74
N GLN A 147 21.09 7.29 -5.37
CA GLN A 147 21.53 8.51 -4.69
C GLN A 147 20.46 9.06 -3.73
N ILE A 148 19.19 9.07 -4.14
CA ILE A 148 18.07 9.46 -3.27
C ILE A 148 17.99 8.54 -2.06
N SER A 149 18.13 7.23 -2.29
CA SER A 149 18.10 6.24 -1.21
C SER A 149 19.25 6.36 -0.21
N ASP A 150 20.29 7.14 -0.55
CA ASP A 150 21.42 7.49 0.31
C ASP A 150 21.31 8.94 0.85
N GLY A 151 20.21 9.65 0.56
CA GLY A 151 19.91 10.99 1.09
C GLY A 151 20.35 12.16 0.22
N ASP A 152 20.65 11.95 -1.07
CA ASP A 152 21.04 13.03 -1.98
C ASP A 152 19.84 13.94 -2.32
N VAL A 153 19.85 15.15 -1.75
CA VAL A 153 18.81 16.17 -1.94
C VAL A 153 18.71 16.63 -3.40
N LYS A 154 19.84 16.71 -4.13
CA LYS A 154 19.84 17.15 -5.53
C LYS A 154 19.24 16.09 -6.44
N ALA A 155 19.61 14.83 -6.21
CA ALA A 155 19.00 13.70 -6.92
C ALA A 155 17.49 13.63 -6.65
N PHE A 156 17.06 13.89 -5.42
CA PHE A 156 15.63 13.91 -5.07
C PHE A 156 14.87 15.03 -5.76
N ALA A 157 15.42 16.24 -5.80
CA ALA A 157 14.84 17.35 -6.54
C ALA A 157 14.75 17.06 -8.05
N GLN A 158 15.81 16.47 -8.63
CA GLN A 158 15.83 16.07 -10.04
C GLN A 158 14.77 15.00 -10.33
N PHE A 159 14.61 14.01 -9.46
CA PHE A 159 13.56 13.00 -9.59
C PHE A 159 12.15 13.62 -9.55
N ASN A 160 11.87 14.51 -8.58
CA ASN A 160 10.57 15.16 -8.49
C ASN A 160 10.27 16.08 -9.69
N SER A 161 11.31 16.68 -10.29
CA SER A 161 11.14 17.50 -11.51
C SER A 161 10.64 16.71 -12.73
N LEU A 162 10.75 15.38 -12.71
CA LEU A 162 10.26 14.52 -13.78
C LEU A 162 8.75 14.29 -13.74
N THR A 163 8.11 14.41 -12.57
CA THR A 163 6.69 14.05 -12.37
C THR A 163 5.75 14.62 -13.45
N PRO A 164 5.84 15.91 -13.87
CA PRO A 164 4.97 16.45 -14.92
C PRO A 164 5.14 15.82 -16.31
N PHE A 165 6.24 15.11 -16.53
CA PHE A 165 6.61 14.52 -17.81
C PHE A 165 6.51 13.00 -17.81
N MET A 166 6.08 12.36 -16.72
CA MET A 166 5.96 10.91 -16.61
C MET A 166 4.51 10.52 -16.86
N ASP A 167 4.27 9.69 -17.87
CA ASP A 167 2.93 9.27 -18.30
C ASP A 167 2.93 7.80 -18.75
N GLY A 168 1.76 7.18 -18.81
CA GLY A 168 1.58 5.76 -19.12
C GLY A 168 2.45 4.87 -18.24
N ALA A 169 3.15 3.92 -18.84
CA ALA A 169 4.03 2.99 -18.13
C ALA A 169 5.17 3.70 -17.37
N ALA A 170 5.69 4.82 -17.89
CA ALA A 170 6.71 5.61 -17.18
C ALA A 170 6.12 6.33 -15.96
N GLY A 171 4.88 6.82 -16.07
CA GLY A 171 4.11 7.39 -14.97
C GLY A 171 3.91 6.38 -13.84
N GLU A 172 3.44 5.18 -14.18
CA GLU A 172 3.23 4.08 -13.23
C GLU A 172 4.53 3.72 -12.51
N GLY A 173 5.61 3.43 -13.24
CA GLY A 173 6.90 3.07 -12.64
C GLY A 173 7.50 4.20 -11.79
N HIS A 174 7.38 5.46 -12.23
CA HIS A 174 7.83 6.62 -11.46
C HIS A 174 7.02 6.81 -10.17
N SER A 175 5.71 6.55 -10.22
CA SER A 175 4.82 6.58 -9.06
C SER A 175 5.18 5.46 -8.07
N GLU A 176 5.36 4.23 -8.54
CA GLU A 176 5.79 3.10 -7.71
C GLU A 176 7.13 3.36 -7.03
N ASP A 177 8.11 3.95 -7.73
CA ASP A 177 9.41 4.26 -7.15
C ASP A 177 9.33 5.26 -5.99
N LYS A 178 8.33 6.16 -5.93
CA LYS A 178 8.12 7.04 -4.76
C LYS A 178 7.84 6.22 -3.49
N TRP A 179 6.99 5.21 -3.61
CA TRP A 179 6.68 4.29 -2.51
C TRP A 179 7.88 3.45 -2.10
N VAL A 180 8.64 2.93 -3.08
CA VAL A 180 9.86 2.14 -2.82
C VAL A 180 10.93 3.01 -2.16
N LEU A 181 11.13 4.25 -2.60
CA LEU A 181 12.12 5.18 -2.04
C LEU A 181 11.86 5.46 -0.56
N LEU A 182 10.60 5.64 -0.13
CA LEU A 182 10.26 5.77 1.30
C LEU A 182 10.80 4.59 2.12
N HIS A 183 10.60 3.38 1.62
CA HIS A 183 11.01 2.16 2.33
C HIS A 183 12.52 1.97 2.33
N VAL A 184 13.16 2.23 1.20
CA VAL A 184 14.60 2.00 1.02
C VAL A 184 15.44 3.07 1.70
N ALA A 185 15.05 4.35 1.62
CA ALA A 185 15.76 5.44 2.30
C ALA A 185 15.55 5.39 3.82
N GLY A 186 14.38 4.91 4.26
CA GLY A 186 13.97 4.89 5.65
C GLY A 186 13.44 6.24 6.13
N ASP A 187 12.80 6.22 7.30
CA ASP A 187 12.03 7.37 7.80
C ASP A 187 12.88 8.63 7.99
N ASP A 188 14.03 8.50 8.65
CA ASP A 188 14.91 9.64 8.95
C ASP A 188 15.43 10.33 7.70
N THR A 189 15.86 9.54 6.72
CA THR A 189 16.42 10.05 5.46
C THR A 189 15.32 10.69 4.62
N PHE A 190 14.19 9.98 4.45
CA PHE A 190 13.10 10.43 3.60
C PHE A 190 12.41 11.68 4.18
N ALA A 191 12.23 11.75 5.50
CA ALA A 191 11.72 12.95 6.17
C ALA A 191 12.62 14.17 5.95
N LYS A 192 13.95 14.02 6.03
CA LYS A 192 14.90 15.11 5.74
C LYS A 192 14.83 15.55 4.28
N LEU A 193 14.75 14.61 3.35
CA LEU A 193 14.60 14.90 1.93
C LEU A 193 13.34 15.72 1.67
N LEU A 194 12.19 15.31 2.21
CA LEU A 194 10.90 16.02 2.08
C LEU A 194 10.89 17.39 2.76
N ALA A 195 11.51 17.51 3.94
CA ALA A 195 11.60 18.79 4.65
C ALA A 195 12.31 19.87 3.81
N GLY A 196 13.30 19.46 3.01
CA GLY A 196 14.01 20.34 2.08
C GLY A 196 13.28 20.67 0.77
N GLN A 197 12.10 20.09 0.52
CA GLN A 197 11.31 20.37 -0.69
C GLN A 197 10.28 21.49 -0.48
N SER A 198 9.73 22.00 -1.58
CA SER A 198 8.63 22.98 -1.56
C SER A 198 7.34 22.37 -0.98
N SER A 199 6.43 23.23 -0.51
CA SER A 199 5.11 22.79 -0.05
C SER A 199 4.35 22.00 -1.11
N LYS A 200 4.41 22.43 -2.37
CA LYS A 200 3.78 21.75 -3.51
C LYS A 200 4.25 20.30 -3.64
N VAL A 201 5.56 20.06 -3.58
CA VAL A 201 6.10 18.69 -3.65
C VAL A 201 5.62 17.88 -2.45
N ARG A 202 5.62 18.44 -1.23
CA ARG A 202 5.10 17.73 -0.05
C ARG A 202 3.62 17.39 -0.17
N GLU A 203 2.81 18.29 -0.72
CA GLU A 203 1.39 18.04 -1.01
C GLU A 203 1.21 16.92 -2.03
N GLU A 204 2.00 16.89 -3.10
CA GLU A 204 1.99 15.81 -4.09
C GLU A 204 2.30 14.45 -3.45
N TYR A 205 3.31 14.37 -2.56
CA TYR A 205 3.59 13.14 -1.81
C TYR A 205 2.46 12.78 -0.84
N ALA A 206 1.85 13.75 -0.16
CA ALA A 206 0.73 13.50 0.74
C ALA A 206 -0.50 12.96 -0.02
N THR A 207 -0.77 13.47 -1.23
CA THR A 207 -1.83 12.98 -2.11
C THR A 207 -1.53 11.58 -2.62
N HIS A 208 -0.34 11.36 -3.17
CA HIS A 208 0.09 10.05 -3.65
C HIS A 208 0.04 8.97 -2.54
N PHE A 209 0.46 9.32 -1.32
CA PHE A 209 0.35 8.46 -0.14
C PHE A 209 -1.02 8.51 0.55
N ALA A 210 -2.06 8.93 -0.14
CA ALA A 210 -3.46 8.86 0.29
C ALA A 210 -4.38 8.17 -0.74
N GLU A 211 -4.05 8.21 -2.03
CA GLU A 211 -4.94 7.81 -3.14
C GLU A 211 -4.79 6.34 -3.59
N GLY A 212 -3.90 5.55 -2.98
CA GLY A 212 -3.88 4.10 -3.15
C GLY A 212 -2.84 3.55 -4.14
N ASP A 213 -1.98 4.40 -4.69
CA ASP A 213 -0.80 4.01 -5.51
C ASP A 213 0.32 3.33 -4.69
N THR A 214 0.02 2.92 -3.47
CA THR A 214 0.96 2.37 -2.48
C THR A 214 0.80 0.87 -2.31
N TYR A 215 0.74 0.14 -3.43
CA TYR A 215 0.57 -1.31 -3.41
C TYR A 215 1.64 -2.01 -2.54
N PRO A 216 1.28 -3.06 -1.77
CA PRO A 216 -0.06 -3.66 -1.57
C PRO A 216 -0.94 -2.98 -0.51
N ILE A 217 -0.51 -1.84 0.04
CA ILE A 217 -1.21 -1.15 1.12
C ILE A 217 -2.25 -0.20 0.52
N SER A 218 -3.52 -0.60 0.54
CA SER A 218 -4.63 0.22 0.02
C SER A 218 -4.95 1.45 0.87
N ASN A 219 -4.63 1.41 2.17
CA ASN A 219 -4.76 2.54 3.08
C ASN A 219 -3.38 2.89 3.68
N PRO A 220 -2.53 3.62 2.95
CA PRO A 220 -1.15 3.91 3.34
C PRO A 220 -1.02 4.79 4.59
N LYS A 221 -1.97 5.69 4.86
CA LYS A 221 -1.80 6.72 5.89
C LYS A 221 -1.58 6.14 7.31
N PRO A 222 -2.37 5.17 7.81
CA PRO A 222 -2.08 4.48 9.07
C PRO A 222 -0.75 3.71 9.05
N TYR A 223 -0.41 3.07 7.93
CA TYR A 223 0.83 2.33 7.78
C TYR A 223 2.06 3.26 7.86
N ILE A 224 2.03 4.41 7.20
CA ILE A 224 3.10 5.41 7.25
C ILE A 224 3.20 5.99 8.66
N LYS A 225 2.08 6.28 9.32
CA LYS A 225 2.07 6.74 10.72
C LYS A 225 2.81 5.78 11.66
N LEU A 226 2.63 4.47 11.44
CA LEU A 226 3.22 3.43 12.25
C LEU A 226 4.72 3.21 11.95
N HIS A 227 5.10 3.13 10.67
CA HIS A 227 6.46 2.69 10.27
C HIS A 227 7.41 3.80 9.85
N PHE A 228 6.86 5.00 9.61
CA PHE A 228 7.58 6.20 9.16
C PHE A 228 7.04 7.47 9.83
N PRO A 229 7.05 7.54 11.19
CA PRO A 229 6.40 8.62 11.93
C PRO A 229 6.95 10.02 11.64
N LYS A 230 8.25 10.18 11.32
CA LYS A 230 8.84 11.48 10.99
C LYS A 230 8.36 11.96 9.63
N THR A 231 8.34 11.07 8.64
CA THR A 231 7.77 11.34 7.31
C THR A 231 6.28 11.67 7.43
N TYR A 232 5.53 10.90 8.23
CA TYR A 232 4.13 11.17 8.51
C TYR A 232 3.93 12.58 9.07
N ALA A 233 4.76 13.02 10.02
CA ALA A 233 4.66 14.35 10.60
C ALA A 233 4.89 15.46 9.56
N ILE A 234 5.85 15.29 8.63
CA ILE A 234 6.10 16.26 7.56
C ILE A 234 4.91 16.36 6.59
N LEU A 235 4.24 15.25 6.29
CA LEU A 235 3.15 15.21 5.30
C LEU A 235 1.78 15.54 5.90
N TYR A 236 1.54 15.18 7.16
CA TYR A 236 0.21 15.19 7.78
C TYR A 236 0.16 15.78 9.19
N GLY A 237 1.30 16.07 9.81
CA GLY A 237 1.39 16.72 11.11
C GLY A 237 1.06 18.20 10.98
N LYS A 238 -0.19 18.55 11.25
CA LYS A 238 -0.60 19.93 11.54
C LYS A 238 -0.56 20.14 13.03
#